data_AF-A0A8X6ULD9-F1
#
_entry.id   AF-A0A8X6ULD9-F1
#
_cell.length_a   1.000
_cell.length_b   1.000
_cell.length_c   1.000
_cell.angle_alpha   90.00
_cell.angle_beta   90.00
_cell.angle_gamma   90.00
#
_symmetry.space_group_name_H-M   'P 1'
#
loop_
_entity.id
_entity.type
_entity.pdbx_description
1 polymer ?
#
loop_
_entity_poly.entity_id
_entity_poly.type
_entity_poly.pdbx_seq_one_letter_code
_entity_poly.pdbx_strand_id
1 'polypeptide(L)'
;MQRITRKMDMDMMKSLLERLIEQMKAGQEELKKDIVRIKEEFSNIIQEKMNAMENKVTLVETKVLKIEENIEEALKNVNKEIEGLKKQMSNGHEEPKGTFMPSLAMIKLLTFDGKTSWQVNKTPFTMVAEANGWNSPVKAFHLAASLRGDMADILETLPEEQRHDFQALSGALELRFGGKCTKEYSRLHLKFHYQKAGVSLQELAADIQRLSHLAFSDSPVETHQDLALQHFIDSVGIRRHKKHLDSQMSKISDLL
;
A
#
# COMPACT_ATOMS: atom_id res chain seq x y z
N MET A 1 75.80 -29.46 -55.51
CA MET A 1 74.56 -30.17 -55.12
C MET A 1 73.96 -29.61 -53.84
N GLN A 2 74.54 -29.81 -52.65
CA GLN A 2 73.94 -29.40 -51.34
C GLN A 2 73.48 -27.93 -51.21
N ARG A 3 74.22 -26.96 -51.76
CA ARG A 3 73.82 -25.52 -51.74
C ARG A 3 72.57 -25.23 -52.58
N ILE A 4 72.38 -25.97 -53.67
CA ILE A 4 71.23 -25.80 -54.58
C ILE A 4 69.98 -26.36 -53.89
N THR A 5 70.08 -27.53 -53.26
CA THR A 5 68.99 -28.16 -52.50
C THR A 5 68.51 -27.29 -51.34
N ARG A 6 69.42 -26.74 -50.52
CA ARG A 6 69.06 -25.82 -49.42
C ARG A 6 68.38 -24.53 -49.88
N LYS A 7 68.79 -23.98 -51.04
CA LYS A 7 68.16 -22.80 -51.62
C LYS A 7 66.73 -23.12 -52.09
N MET A 8 66.55 -24.28 -52.72
CA MET A 8 65.24 -24.77 -53.17
C MET A 8 64.27 -24.99 -51.99
N ASP A 9 64.75 -25.50 -50.86
CA ASP A 9 63.95 -25.65 -49.63
C ASP A 9 63.52 -24.30 -49.03
N MET A 10 64.40 -23.29 -49.08
CA MET A 10 64.13 -21.94 -48.58
C MET A 10 63.11 -21.21 -49.45
N ASP A 11 63.21 -21.34 -50.78
CA ASP A 11 62.26 -20.77 -51.75
C ASP A 11 60.88 -21.42 -51.62
N MET A 12 60.83 -22.74 -51.40
CA MET A 12 59.59 -23.46 -51.12
C MET A 12 58.94 -22.96 -49.81
N MET A 13 59.72 -22.83 -48.73
CA MET A 13 59.20 -22.35 -47.45
C MET A 13 58.68 -20.92 -47.53
N LYS A 14 59.35 -20.05 -48.29
CA LYS A 14 58.89 -18.68 -48.56
C LYS A 14 57.55 -18.67 -49.30
N SER A 15 57.40 -19.51 -50.34
CA SER A 15 56.15 -19.61 -51.10
C SER A 15 54.97 -20.12 -50.26
N LEU A 16 55.22 -21.03 -49.31
CA LEU A 16 54.20 -21.52 -48.38
C LEU A 16 53.78 -20.42 -47.39
N LEU A 17 54.73 -19.62 -46.90
CA LEU A 17 54.46 -18.51 -46.00
C LEU A 17 53.62 -17.41 -46.70
N GLU A 18 53.97 -17.07 -47.95
CA GLU A 18 53.22 -16.12 -48.76
C GLU A 18 51.78 -16.60 -49.01
N ARG A 19 51.60 -17.89 -49.30
CA ARG A 19 50.26 -18.48 -49.48
C ARG A 19 49.43 -18.44 -48.19
N LEU A 20 50.03 -18.74 -47.04
CA LEU A 20 49.34 -18.65 -45.75
C LEU A 20 48.92 -17.22 -45.41
N ILE A 21 49.78 -16.24 -45.65
CA ILE A 21 49.46 -14.82 -45.45
C ILE A 21 48.29 -14.40 -46.35
N GLU A 22 48.28 -14.84 -47.61
CA GLU A 22 47.20 -14.51 -48.54
C GLU A 22 45.86 -15.13 -48.11
N GLN A 23 45.87 -16.38 -47.65
CA GLN A 23 44.67 -17.03 -47.09
C GLN A 23 44.17 -16.31 -45.83
N MET A 24 45.08 -15.91 -44.93
CA MET A 24 44.71 -15.14 -43.75
C MET A 24 44.09 -13.79 -44.10
N LYS A 25 44.64 -13.07 -45.08
CA LYS A 25 44.07 -11.80 -45.55
C LYS A 25 42.70 -12.00 -46.18
N ALA A 26 42.53 -13.02 -47.02
CA ALA A 26 41.25 -13.35 -47.63
C ALA A 26 40.18 -13.66 -46.56
N GLY A 27 40.52 -14.49 -45.57
CA GLY A 27 39.62 -14.81 -44.46
C GLY A 27 39.26 -13.59 -43.60
N GLN A 28 40.21 -12.68 -43.35
CA GLN A 28 39.91 -11.43 -42.65
C GLN A 28 38.96 -10.52 -43.43
N GLU A 29 39.12 -10.47 -44.76
CA GLU A 29 38.27 -9.63 -45.61
C GLU A 29 36.85 -10.19 -45.72
N GLU A 30 36.71 -11.52 -45.75
CA GLU A 30 35.42 -12.19 -45.66
C GLU A 30 34.74 -11.93 -44.31
N LEU A 31 35.47 -12.06 -43.19
CA LEU A 31 34.95 -11.80 -41.85
C LEU A 31 34.46 -10.35 -41.70
N LYS A 32 35.19 -9.37 -42.27
CA LYS A 32 34.76 -7.97 -42.28
C LYS A 32 33.47 -7.77 -43.06
N LYS A 33 33.32 -8.42 -44.23
CA LYS A 33 32.09 -8.36 -45.02
C LYS A 33 30.91 -8.94 -44.25
N ASP A 34 31.09 -10.07 -43.58
CA ASP A 34 30.05 -10.67 -42.74
C ASP A 34 29.65 -9.75 -41.57
N ILE A 35 30.61 -9.10 -40.90
CA ILE A 35 30.33 -8.14 -39.83
C ILE A 35 29.51 -6.95 -40.36
N VAL A 36 29.86 -6.42 -41.53
CA VAL A 36 29.09 -5.32 -42.15
C VAL A 36 27.68 -5.79 -42.49
N ARG A 37 27.52 -6.97 -43.09
CA ARG A 37 26.20 -7.54 -43.42
C ARG A 37 25.34 -7.73 -42.17
N ILE A 38 25.89 -8.34 -41.11
CA ILE A 38 25.18 -8.54 -39.84
C ILE A 38 24.75 -7.20 -39.24
N LYS A 39 25.60 -6.17 -39.31
CA LYS A 39 25.27 -4.83 -38.82
C LYS A 39 24.11 -4.21 -39.60
N GLU A 40 24.10 -4.34 -40.93
CA GLU A 40 23.02 -3.85 -41.78
C GLU A 40 21.70 -4.58 -41.52
N GLU A 41 21.74 -5.91 -41.43
CA GLU A 41 20.56 -6.74 -41.10
C GLU A 41 19.98 -6.35 -39.73
N PHE A 42 20.83 -6.17 -38.72
CA PHE A 42 20.39 -5.77 -37.39
C PHE A 42 19.77 -4.36 -37.38
N SER A 43 20.37 -3.42 -38.11
CA SER A 43 19.80 -2.07 -38.30
C SER A 43 18.43 -2.12 -38.97
N ASN A 44 18.25 -2.95 -40.00
CA ASN A 44 16.98 -3.10 -40.68
C ASN A 44 15.90 -3.68 -39.77
N ILE A 45 16.21 -4.73 -39.00
CA ILE A 45 15.28 -5.35 -38.05
C ILE A 45 14.85 -4.34 -36.97
N ILE A 46 15.79 -3.54 -36.44
CA ILE A 46 15.48 -2.49 -35.46
C ILE A 46 14.53 -1.46 -36.08
N GLN A 47 14.83 -0.99 -37.30
CA GLN A 47 14.02 0.03 -37.95
C GLN A 47 12.60 -0.46 -38.23
N GLU A 48 12.44 -1.69 -38.72
CA GLU A 48 11.12 -2.30 -38.95
C GLU A 48 10.31 -2.41 -37.66
N LYS A 49 10.94 -2.89 -36.58
CA LYS A 49 10.28 -2.99 -35.26
C LYS A 49 9.93 -1.62 -34.69
N MET A 50 10.77 -0.60 -34.91
CA MET A 50 10.54 0.77 -34.45
C MET A 50 9.35 1.40 -35.18
N ASN A 51 9.29 1.26 -36.50
CA ASN A 51 8.17 1.73 -37.31
C ASN A 51 6.85 1.02 -36.92
N ALA A 52 6.90 -0.28 -36.66
CA ALA A 52 5.73 -1.04 -36.19
C ALA A 52 5.27 -0.58 -34.79
N MET A 53 6.20 -0.20 -33.92
CA MET A 53 5.89 0.36 -32.61
C MET A 53 5.24 1.75 -32.74
N GLU A 54 5.80 2.62 -33.59
CA GLU A 54 5.29 3.97 -33.83
C GLU A 54 3.84 3.95 -34.37
N ASN A 55 3.53 3.03 -35.29
CA ASN A 55 2.16 2.80 -35.76
C ASN A 55 1.21 2.31 -34.65
N LYS A 56 1.69 1.51 -33.69
CA LYS A 56 0.88 1.07 -32.55
C LYS A 56 0.68 2.20 -31.54
N VAL A 57 1.69 3.02 -31.29
CA VAL A 57 1.62 4.18 -30.39
C VAL A 57 0.61 5.20 -30.90
N THR A 58 0.70 5.57 -32.18
CA THR A 58 -0.27 6.48 -32.83
C THR A 58 -1.71 5.94 -32.80
N LEU A 59 -1.90 4.63 -32.98
CA LEU A 59 -3.21 4.00 -32.81
C LEU A 59 -3.73 4.06 -31.36
N VAL A 60 -2.84 3.93 -30.38
CA VAL A 60 -3.23 4.08 -28.96
C VAL A 60 -3.59 5.53 -28.66
N GLU A 61 -2.79 6.50 -29.11
CA GLU A 61 -3.05 7.93 -28.93
C GLU A 61 -4.42 8.33 -29.49
N THR A 62 -4.75 7.91 -30.71
CA THR A 62 -6.07 8.18 -31.31
C THR A 62 -7.23 7.55 -30.54
N LYS A 63 -7.05 6.33 -30.00
CA LYS A 63 -8.07 5.69 -29.14
C LYS A 63 -8.23 6.42 -27.81
N VAL A 64 -7.15 6.92 -27.21
CA VAL A 64 -7.21 7.69 -25.97
C VAL A 64 -7.98 9.00 -26.18
N LEU A 65 -7.67 9.74 -27.25
CA LEU A 65 -8.42 10.95 -27.61
C LEU A 65 -9.92 10.68 -27.75
N LYS A 66 -10.30 9.57 -28.40
CA LYS A 66 -11.71 9.20 -28.54
C LYS A 66 -12.38 8.87 -27.20
N ILE A 67 -11.65 8.25 -26.27
CA ILE A 67 -12.14 7.97 -24.92
C ILE A 67 -12.34 9.27 -24.14
N GLU A 68 -11.39 10.21 -24.24
CA GLU A 68 -11.46 11.52 -23.60
C GLU A 68 -12.70 12.29 -24.07
N GLU A 69 -12.95 12.36 -25.39
CA GLU A 69 -14.16 12.98 -25.96
C GLU A 69 -15.45 12.34 -25.41
N ASN A 70 -15.50 11.00 -25.34
CA ASN A 70 -16.67 10.29 -24.85
C ASN A 70 -16.93 10.56 -23.35
N ILE A 71 -15.86 10.68 -22.55
CA ILE A 71 -15.96 11.01 -21.11
C ILE A 71 -16.47 12.44 -20.94
N GLU A 72 -15.95 13.40 -21.71
CA GLU A 72 -16.42 14.78 -21.67
C GLU A 72 -17.90 14.90 -22.03
N GLU A 73 -18.35 14.18 -23.06
CA GLU A 73 -19.76 14.14 -23.44
C GLU A 73 -20.62 13.52 -22.34
N ALA A 74 -20.18 12.42 -21.73
CA ALA A 74 -20.88 11.77 -20.62
C ALA A 74 -21.01 12.70 -19.41
N LEU A 75 -19.94 13.40 -19.02
CA LEU A 75 -19.95 14.38 -17.93
C LEU A 75 -20.92 15.54 -18.21
N LYS A 76 -20.96 16.02 -19.46
CA LYS A 76 -21.91 17.07 -19.86
C LYS A 76 -23.36 16.60 -19.73
N ASN A 77 -23.64 15.34 -20.07
CA ASN A 77 -24.98 14.77 -19.95
C ASN A 77 -25.39 14.58 -18.48
N VAL A 78 -24.50 14.03 -17.65
CA VAL A 78 -24.72 13.90 -16.20
C VAL A 78 -24.95 15.27 -15.54
N ASN A 79 -24.16 16.29 -15.90
CA ASN A 79 -24.36 17.65 -15.37
C ASN A 79 -25.72 18.22 -15.76
N LYS A 80 -26.18 18.02 -17.00
CA LYS A 80 -27.53 18.45 -17.43
C LYS A 80 -28.62 17.74 -16.61
N GLU A 81 -28.45 16.46 -16.34
CA GLU A 81 -29.40 15.68 -15.53
C GLU A 81 -29.44 16.17 -14.08
N ILE A 82 -28.27 16.43 -13.47
CA ILE A 82 -28.14 17.03 -12.14
C ILE A 82 -28.85 18.38 -12.08
N GLU A 83 -28.64 19.27 -13.05
CA GLU A 83 -29.32 20.57 -13.10
C GLU A 83 -30.84 20.43 -13.27
N GLY A 84 -31.29 19.44 -14.05
CA GLY A 84 -32.71 19.09 -14.16
C GLY A 84 -33.31 18.66 -12.82
N LEU A 85 -32.63 17.76 -12.11
CA LEU A 85 -33.03 17.29 -10.77
C LEU A 85 -33.01 18.42 -9.74
N LYS A 86 -31.99 19.30 -9.74
CA LYS A 86 -31.94 20.49 -8.89
C LYS A 86 -33.14 21.41 -9.12
N LYS A 87 -33.51 21.63 -10.39
CA LYS A 87 -34.67 22.46 -10.73
C LYS A 87 -36.00 21.84 -10.28
N GLN A 88 -36.11 20.52 -10.32
CA GLN A 88 -37.27 19.81 -9.76
C GLN A 88 -37.33 19.93 -8.22
N MET A 89 -36.18 19.89 -7.54
CA MET A 89 -36.11 20.12 -6.08
C MET A 89 -36.38 21.60 -5.70
N SER A 90 -36.10 22.56 -6.57
CA SER A 90 -36.33 23.99 -6.34
C SER A 90 -37.82 24.40 -6.38
N ASN A 91 -38.72 23.57 -6.93
CA ASN A 91 -40.15 23.89 -6.99
C ASN A 91 -40.93 23.45 -5.72
N GLY A 92 -40.24 22.99 -4.67
CA GLY A 92 -40.86 22.42 -3.48
C GLY A 92 -40.27 22.86 -2.14
N HIS A 93 -39.59 24.00 -2.05
CA HIS A 93 -39.17 24.52 -0.74
C HIS A 93 -39.15 26.05 -0.72
N GLU A 94 -40.15 26.64 -0.06
CA GLU A 94 -39.89 27.86 0.72
C GLU A 94 -38.76 27.52 1.70
N GLU A 95 -37.71 28.35 1.74
CA GLU A 95 -36.72 28.31 2.82
C GLU A 95 -37.45 28.28 4.17
N PRO A 96 -37.22 27.26 5.03
CA PRO A 96 -37.70 27.35 6.39
C PRO A 96 -36.82 28.39 7.10
N LYS A 97 -37.33 29.62 7.18
CA LYS A 97 -36.90 30.57 8.21
C LYS A 97 -36.95 29.83 9.54
N GLY A 98 -35.79 29.75 10.18
CA GLY A 98 -35.54 28.97 11.38
C GLY A 98 -36.69 29.06 12.37
N THR A 99 -37.45 27.98 12.46
CA THR A 99 -38.24 27.66 13.64
C THR A 99 -37.64 26.39 14.18
N PHE A 100 -36.93 26.53 15.30
CA PHE A 100 -36.40 25.42 16.07
C PHE A 100 -37.59 24.53 16.45
N MET A 101 -37.81 23.45 15.70
CA MET A 101 -38.87 22.50 16.00
C MET A 101 -38.46 21.69 17.24
N PRO A 102 -39.27 21.70 18.31
CA PRO A 102 -38.94 21.03 19.54
C PRO A 102 -39.15 19.51 19.39
N SER A 103 -38.11 18.75 19.73
CA SER A 103 -38.21 17.39 20.29
C SER A 103 -39.04 16.36 19.49
N LEU A 104 -38.50 15.91 18.35
CA LEU A 104 -38.47 14.45 18.14
C LEU A 104 -37.29 13.92 18.93
N ALA A 105 -37.48 12.84 19.69
CA ALA A 105 -36.42 12.23 20.48
C ALA A 105 -35.24 11.86 19.56
N MET A 106 -34.24 12.74 19.46
CA MET A 106 -33.02 12.49 18.72
C MET A 106 -32.39 11.23 19.29
N ILE A 107 -32.11 10.26 18.43
CA ILE A 107 -31.34 9.09 18.82
C ILE A 107 -30.00 9.62 19.34
N LYS A 108 -29.75 9.41 20.65
CA LYS A 108 -28.53 9.90 21.30
C LYS A 108 -27.32 9.29 20.61
N LEU A 109 -26.40 10.14 20.19
CA LEU A 109 -25.12 9.71 19.67
C LEU A 109 -24.30 9.04 20.77
N LEU A 110 -23.66 7.93 20.42
CA LEU A 110 -22.64 7.32 21.27
C LEU A 110 -21.39 8.20 21.22
N THR A 111 -20.78 8.40 22.39
CA THR A 111 -19.48 9.06 22.50
C THR A 111 -18.37 8.12 22.06
N PHE A 112 -17.40 8.65 21.32
CA PHE A 112 -16.23 7.91 20.88
C PHE A 112 -15.03 8.25 21.73
N ASP A 113 -14.54 7.29 22.52
CA ASP A 113 -13.40 7.45 23.41
C ASP A 113 -12.14 6.70 22.96
N GLY A 114 -12.16 6.13 21.74
CA GLY A 114 -11.02 5.40 21.18
C GLY A 114 -10.83 3.97 21.70
N LYS A 115 -11.71 3.45 22.57
CA LYS A 115 -11.63 2.05 23.06
C LYS A 115 -11.95 1.01 22.00
N THR A 116 -12.67 1.42 20.96
CA THR A 116 -13.09 0.58 19.82
C THR A 116 -12.70 1.29 18.53
N SER A 117 -12.36 0.53 17.49
CA SER A 117 -11.87 1.10 16.24
C SER A 117 -12.94 1.97 15.54
N TRP A 118 -12.49 2.90 14.70
CA TRP A 118 -13.40 3.73 13.89
C TRP A 118 -14.37 2.86 13.08
N GLN A 119 -13.89 1.75 12.51
CA GLN A 119 -14.69 0.78 11.75
C GLN A 119 -15.89 0.21 12.51
N VAL A 120 -15.72 -0.14 13.79
CA VAL A 120 -16.79 -0.73 14.61
C VAL A 120 -17.95 0.24 14.83
N ASN A 121 -17.63 1.52 14.90
CA ASN A 121 -18.59 2.55 15.29
C ASN A 121 -19.03 3.44 14.10
N LYS A 122 -18.35 3.36 12.95
CA LYS A 122 -18.72 4.03 11.70
C LYS A 122 -20.12 3.62 11.26
N THR A 123 -20.43 2.33 11.32
CA THR A 123 -21.75 1.79 10.95
C THR A 123 -22.88 2.32 11.86
N PRO A 124 -22.78 2.23 13.20
CA PRO A 124 -23.74 2.88 14.10
C PRO A 124 -23.91 4.39 13.85
N PHE A 125 -22.80 5.11 13.64
CA PHE A 125 -22.86 6.55 13.37
C PHE A 125 -23.63 6.85 12.08
N THR A 126 -23.35 6.12 11.00
CA THR A 126 -24.04 6.30 9.71
C THR A 126 -25.53 5.97 9.82
N MET A 127 -25.91 4.93 10.54
CA MET A 127 -27.32 4.59 10.78
C MET A 127 -28.06 5.70 11.54
N VAL A 128 -27.44 6.30 12.56
CA VAL A 128 -28.04 7.43 13.29
C VAL A 128 -28.12 8.68 12.41
N ALA A 129 -27.09 8.94 11.62
CA ALA A 129 -27.06 10.06 10.69
C ALA A 129 -28.16 9.94 9.62
N GLU A 130 -28.43 8.75 9.11
CA GLU A 130 -29.51 8.47 8.16
C GLU A 130 -30.88 8.60 8.83
N ALA A 131 -31.07 8.01 10.01
CA ALA A 131 -32.32 8.10 10.76
C ALA A 131 -32.68 9.56 11.13
N ASN A 132 -31.66 10.39 11.38
CA ASN A 132 -31.84 11.81 11.69
C ASN A 132 -31.80 12.73 10.45
N GLY A 133 -31.65 12.19 9.24
CA GLY A 133 -31.63 12.97 7.99
C GLY A 133 -30.47 13.96 7.86
N TRP A 134 -29.30 13.65 8.46
CA TRP A 134 -28.16 14.54 8.46
C TRP A 134 -27.52 14.67 7.07
N ASN A 135 -27.29 15.92 6.62
CA ASN A 135 -26.49 16.22 5.45
C ASN A 135 -24.98 16.22 5.78
N SER A 136 -24.10 16.25 4.77
CA SER A 136 -22.65 16.07 4.97
C SER A 136 -22.03 17.04 6.01
N PRO A 137 -22.32 18.35 6.00
CA PRO A 137 -21.81 19.28 7.02
C PRO A 137 -22.31 18.96 8.45
N VAL A 138 -23.59 18.59 8.59
CA VAL A 138 -24.18 18.22 9.90
C VAL A 138 -23.58 16.91 10.42
N LYS A 139 -23.27 15.94 9.53
CA LYS A 139 -22.53 14.73 9.88
C LYS A 139 -21.13 15.06 10.41
N ALA A 140 -20.39 15.94 9.74
CA ALA A 140 -19.05 16.34 10.17
C ALA A 140 -19.08 17.00 11.56
N PHE A 141 -20.02 17.93 11.77
CA PHE A 141 -20.20 18.60 13.06
C PHE A 141 -20.52 17.62 14.19
N HIS A 142 -21.50 16.74 13.99
CA HIS A 142 -21.87 15.75 15.01
C HIS A 142 -20.78 14.70 15.25
N LEU A 143 -20.02 14.32 14.20
CA LEU A 143 -18.88 13.45 14.34
C LEU A 143 -17.81 14.11 15.23
N ALA A 144 -17.37 15.32 14.89
CA ALA A 144 -16.40 16.07 15.69
C ALA A 144 -16.86 16.26 17.15
N ALA A 145 -18.13 16.59 17.36
CA ALA A 145 -18.72 16.74 18.69
C ALA A 145 -18.81 15.43 19.50
N SER A 146 -18.73 14.27 18.85
CA SER A 146 -18.79 12.95 19.48
C SER A 146 -17.43 12.39 19.90
N LEU A 147 -16.33 12.94 19.37
CA LEU A 147 -14.97 12.49 19.67
C LEU A 147 -14.54 12.92 21.08
N ARG A 148 -13.87 12.03 21.81
CA ARG A 148 -13.32 12.24 23.16
C ARG A 148 -11.95 11.57 23.28
N GLY A 149 -11.14 12.03 24.23
CA GLY A 149 -9.79 11.49 24.48
C GLY A 149 -8.89 11.57 23.25
N ASP A 150 -8.06 10.55 23.03
CA ASP A 150 -7.07 10.46 21.95
C ASP A 150 -7.64 10.64 20.53
N MET A 151 -8.95 10.38 20.36
CA MET A 151 -9.66 10.60 19.10
C MET A 151 -9.89 12.09 18.81
N ALA A 152 -10.07 12.91 19.84
CA ALA A 152 -10.27 14.35 19.69
C ALA A 152 -9.00 15.04 19.16
N ASP A 153 -7.81 14.51 19.47
CA ASP A 153 -6.52 15.01 18.94
C ASP A 153 -6.49 15.02 17.39
N ILE A 154 -7.30 14.20 16.71
CA ILE A 154 -7.40 14.23 15.24
C ILE A 154 -7.84 15.61 14.75
N LEU A 155 -8.72 16.28 15.51
CA LEU A 155 -9.20 17.60 15.16
C LEU A 155 -8.08 18.64 15.17
N GLU A 156 -7.05 18.46 16.01
CA GLU A 156 -5.87 19.32 16.02
C GLU A 156 -4.92 19.03 14.84
N THR A 157 -4.82 17.76 14.43
CA THR A 157 -3.95 17.36 13.31
C THR A 157 -4.50 17.72 11.93
N LEU A 158 -5.80 17.98 11.81
CA LEU A 158 -6.45 18.32 10.53
C LEU A 158 -6.52 19.84 10.28
N PRO A 159 -6.31 20.31 9.04
CA PRO A 159 -6.58 21.69 8.64
C PRO A 159 -8.03 22.10 8.89
N GLU A 160 -8.27 23.36 9.25
CA GLU A 160 -9.59 23.85 9.62
C GLU A 160 -10.62 23.70 8.50
N GLU A 161 -10.21 23.88 7.24
CA GLU A 161 -11.10 23.72 6.09
C GLU A 161 -11.60 22.27 5.93
N GLN A 162 -10.86 21.29 6.44
CA GLN A 162 -11.17 19.87 6.35
C GLN A 162 -11.96 19.34 7.55
N ARG A 163 -12.02 20.09 8.66
CA ARG A 163 -12.78 19.69 9.88
C ARG A 163 -14.29 19.69 9.65
N HIS A 164 -14.75 20.44 8.66
CA HIS A 164 -16.16 20.54 8.27
C HIS A 164 -16.55 19.54 7.17
N ASP A 165 -15.59 18.78 6.63
CA ASP A 165 -15.83 17.71 5.67
C ASP A 165 -15.86 16.36 6.37
N PHE A 166 -17.01 15.69 6.29
CA PHE A 166 -17.20 14.36 6.85
C PHE A 166 -16.25 13.33 6.24
N GLN A 167 -15.94 13.42 4.95
CA GLN A 167 -15.07 12.44 4.28
C GLN A 167 -13.63 12.58 4.75
N ALA A 168 -13.12 13.81 4.84
CA ALA A 168 -11.79 14.08 5.36
C ALA A 168 -11.66 13.63 6.82
N LEU A 169 -12.62 13.96 7.68
CA LEU A 169 -12.61 13.59 9.09
C LEU A 169 -12.73 12.07 9.30
N SER A 170 -13.65 11.40 8.59
CA SER A 170 -13.77 9.95 8.60
C SER A 170 -12.51 9.26 8.07
N GLY A 171 -11.86 9.82 7.04
CA GLY A 171 -10.63 9.27 6.46
C GLY A 171 -9.45 9.34 7.42
N ALA A 172 -9.30 10.45 8.15
CA ALA A 172 -8.27 10.60 9.16
C ALA A 172 -8.47 9.64 10.34
N LEU A 173 -9.72 9.46 10.80
CA LEU A 173 -10.10 8.48 11.81
C LEU A 173 -9.82 7.04 11.34
N GLU A 174 -10.09 6.74 10.08
CA GLU A 174 -9.78 5.46 9.45
C GLU A 174 -8.28 5.19 9.40
N LEU A 175 -7.47 6.21 9.09
CA LEU A 175 -6.02 6.07 8.99
C LEU A 175 -5.38 5.83 10.36
N ARG A 176 -5.79 6.57 11.38
CA ARG A 176 -5.17 6.52 12.72
C ARG A 176 -5.78 5.43 13.62
N PHE A 177 -7.08 5.20 13.51
CA PHE A 177 -7.86 4.31 14.38
C PHE A 177 -8.65 3.24 13.62
N GLY A 178 -8.30 2.99 12.36
CA GLY A 178 -8.88 1.90 11.57
C GLY A 178 -8.38 0.52 11.99
N GLY A 179 -9.05 -0.51 11.45
CA GLY A 179 -8.78 -1.91 11.80
C GLY A 179 -7.39 -2.40 11.41
N LYS A 180 -6.75 -1.82 10.38
CA LYS A 180 -5.42 -2.23 9.90
C LYS A 180 -4.29 -1.79 10.84
N CYS A 181 -4.29 -0.53 11.28
CA CYS A 181 -3.35 -0.06 12.29
C CYS A 181 -3.58 -0.77 13.64
N THR A 182 -4.82 -1.14 13.97
CA THR A 182 -5.13 -1.92 15.17
C THR A 182 -4.52 -3.33 15.11
N LYS A 183 -4.56 -4.02 13.96
CA LYS A 183 -3.95 -5.34 13.76
C LYS A 183 -2.43 -5.31 13.92
N GLU A 184 -1.77 -4.38 13.24
CA GLU A 184 -0.31 -4.23 13.28
C GLU A 184 0.18 -3.82 14.67
N TYR A 185 -0.52 -2.88 15.31
CA TYR A 185 -0.25 -2.48 16.69
C TYR A 185 -0.49 -3.63 17.68
N SER A 186 -1.53 -4.43 17.49
CA SER A 186 -1.82 -5.60 18.35
C SER A 186 -0.77 -6.70 18.16
N ARG A 187 -0.28 -6.92 16.92
CA ARG A 187 0.84 -7.85 16.64
C ARG A 187 2.13 -7.38 17.31
N LEU A 188 2.44 -6.08 17.22
CA LEU A 188 3.57 -5.50 17.93
C LEU A 188 3.41 -5.62 19.45
N HIS A 189 2.21 -5.34 19.97
CA HIS A 189 1.93 -5.50 21.39
C HIS A 189 2.11 -6.94 21.85
N LEU A 190 1.56 -7.95 21.15
CA LEU A 190 1.78 -9.37 21.46
C LEU A 190 3.27 -9.71 21.51
N LYS A 191 4.05 -9.23 20.55
CA LYS A 191 5.48 -9.50 20.49
C LYS A 191 6.22 -8.98 21.72
N PHE A 192 5.79 -7.86 22.29
CA PHE A 192 6.43 -7.19 23.44
C PHE A 192 5.65 -7.33 24.77
N HIS A 193 4.55 -8.08 24.80
CA HIS A 193 3.73 -8.27 25.99
C HIS A 193 4.32 -9.39 26.85
N TYR A 194 5.06 -9.04 27.90
CA TYR A 194 5.66 -10.01 28.82
C TYR A 194 5.02 -9.92 30.20
N GLN A 195 5.10 -11.00 30.98
CA GLN A 195 4.57 -11.01 32.34
C GLN A 195 5.32 -10.00 33.24
N LYS A 196 4.65 -8.90 33.61
CA LYS A 196 5.16 -7.89 34.55
C LYS A 196 5.08 -8.38 36.00
N ALA A 197 5.87 -7.78 36.89
CA ALA A 197 5.77 -8.07 38.33
C ALA A 197 4.41 -7.58 38.87
N GLY A 198 3.66 -8.47 39.53
CA GLY A 198 2.34 -8.16 40.10
C GLY A 198 1.14 -8.51 39.23
N VAL A 199 1.32 -8.84 37.93
CA VAL A 199 0.23 -9.28 37.05
C VAL A 199 0.03 -10.79 37.17
N SER A 200 -1.20 -11.22 37.41
CA SER A 200 -1.55 -12.64 37.51
C SER A 200 -1.42 -13.33 36.14
N LEU A 201 -1.23 -14.66 36.15
CA LEU A 201 -1.19 -15.43 34.91
C LEU A 201 -2.53 -15.40 34.16
N GLN A 202 -3.64 -15.27 34.89
CA GLN A 202 -4.98 -15.21 34.32
C GLN A 202 -5.23 -13.89 33.59
N GLU A 203 -4.82 -12.76 34.18
CA GLU A 203 -4.89 -11.45 33.53
C GLU A 203 -4.01 -11.41 32.27
N LEU A 204 -2.80 -11.96 32.33
CA LEU A 204 -1.93 -12.06 31.16
C LEU A 204 -2.54 -12.93 30.05
N ALA A 205 -3.16 -14.06 30.40
CA ALA A 205 -3.81 -14.94 29.44
C ALA A 205 -5.00 -14.24 28.77
N ALA A 206 -5.84 -13.55 29.55
CA ALA A 206 -6.96 -12.78 29.03
C ALA A 206 -6.50 -11.67 28.09
N ASP A 207 -5.43 -10.94 28.43
CA ASP A 207 -4.87 -9.90 27.59
C ASP A 207 -4.27 -10.44 26.28
N ILE A 208 -3.52 -11.53 26.34
CA ILE A 208 -2.95 -12.18 25.15
C ILE A 208 -4.05 -12.73 24.25
N GLN A 209 -5.10 -13.33 24.82
CA GLN A 209 -6.24 -13.84 24.05
C GLN A 209 -6.98 -12.69 23.35
N ARG A 210 -7.22 -11.57 24.04
CA ARG A 210 -7.83 -10.37 23.47
C ARG A 210 -6.97 -9.79 22.36
N LEU A 211 -5.67 -9.63 22.58
CA LEU A 211 -4.73 -9.10 21.59
C LEU A 211 -4.58 -10.02 20.38
N SER A 212 -4.59 -11.35 20.55
CA SER A 212 -4.55 -12.33 19.46
C SER A 212 -5.78 -12.21 18.55
N HIS A 213 -6.96 -12.08 19.16
CA HIS A 213 -8.21 -11.90 18.41
C HIS A 213 -8.19 -10.61 17.58
N LEU A 214 -7.63 -9.52 18.12
CA LEU A 214 -7.49 -8.24 17.42
C LEU A 214 -6.38 -8.26 16.35
N ALA A 215 -5.27 -8.93 16.61
CA ALA A 215 -4.09 -9.00 15.73
C ALA A 215 -4.33 -9.84 14.47
N PHE A 216 -5.23 -10.80 14.56
CA PHE A 216 -5.37 -11.83 13.55
C PHE A 216 -6.79 -12.05 13.02
N SER A 217 -7.80 -11.24 13.39
CA SER A 217 -9.25 -11.39 13.07
C SER A 217 -9.69 -11.93 11.69
N ASP A 218 -8.82 -11.97 10.69
CA ASP A 218 -9.05 -12.50 9.34
C ASP A 218 -8.66 -13.98 9.17
N SER A 219 -8.11 -14.65 10.20
CA SER A 219 -7.72 -16.06 10.12
C SER A 219 -8.74 -16.97 10.83
N PRO A 220 -8.67 -18.30 10.65
CA PRO A 220 -9.54 -19.23 11.36
C PRO A 220 -9.36 -19.16 12.88
N VAL A 221 -10.44 -19.40 13.63
CA VAL A 221 -10.46 -19.31 15.09
C VAL A 221 -9.43 -20.24 15.73
N GLU A 222 -9.23 -21.45 15.18
CA GLU A 222 -8.22 -22.41 15.65
C GLU A 222 -6.81 -21.81 15.57
N THR A 223 -6.49 -21.12 14.46
CA THR A 223 -5.19 -20.47 14.25
C THR A 223 -4.91 -19.37 15.28
N HIS A 224 -5.93 -18.64 15.73
CA HIS A 224 -5.76 -17.62 16.78
C HIS A 224 -5.48 -18.20 18.15
N GLN A 225 -6.07 -19.36 18.45
CA GLN A 225 -5.89 -20.03 19.73
C GLN A 225 -4.47 -20.61 19.84
N ASP A 226 -3.98 -21.24 18.76
CA ASP A 226 -2.62 -21.77 18.72
C ASP A 226 -1.56 -20.66 18.84
N LEU A 227 -1.74 -19.55 18.10
CA LEU A 227 -0.84 -18.40 18.18
C LEU A 227 -0.91 -17.70 19.55
N ALA A 228 -2.10 -17.59 20.15
CA ALA A 228 -2.25 -17.05 21.50
C ALA A 228 -1.53 -17.91 22.54
N LEU A 229 -1.62 -19.24 22.42
CA LEU A 229 -0.94 -20.18 23.29
C LEU A 229 0.58 -20.05 23.17
N GLN A 230 1.09 -19.98 21.93
CA GLN A 230 2.52 -19.80 21.67
C GLN A 230 3.03 -18.49 22.26
N HIS A 231 2.34 -17.37 22.01
CA HIS A 231 2.68 -16.09 22.60
C HIS A 231 2.62 -16.12 24.13
N PHE A 232 1.63 -16.77 24.72
CA PHE A 232 1.55 -16.91 26.19
C PHE A 232 2.75 -17.66 26.77
N ILE A 233 3.19 -18.74 26.14
CA ILE A 233 4.38 -19.51 26.55
C ILE A 233 5.63 -18.63 26.48
N ASP A 234 5.82 -17.90 25.38
CA ASP A 234 6.97 -17.01 25.19
C ASP A 234 6.96 -15.86 26.22
N SER A 235 5.79 -15.27 26.46
CA SER A 235 5.58 -14.16 27.42
C SER A 235 5.94 -14.53 28.86
N VAL A 236 5.75 -15.79 29.24
CA VAL A 236 6.09 -16.34 30.56
C VAL A 236 7.54 -16.84 30.59
N GLY A 237 8.03 -17.44 29.50
CA GLY A 237 9.38 -17.97 29.35
C GLY A 237 10.47 -16.88 29.44
N ILE A 238 10.22 -15.72 28.87
CA ILE A 238 11.14 -14.55 28.92
C ILE A 238 11.25 -13.98 30.33
N ARG A 239 10.20 -14.02 31.15
CA ARG A 239 10.28 -13.63 32.57
C ARG A 239 11.21 -14.54 33.38
N ARG A 240 11.21 -15.86 33.10
CA ARG A 240 12.10 -16.81 33.78
C ARG A 240 13.56 -16.56 33.41
N HIS A 241 13.84 -16.31 32.13
CA HIS A 241 15.18 -15.94 31.67
C HIS A 241 15.64 -14.60 32.23
N LYS A 242 14.77 -13.58 32.25
CA LYS A 242 15.09 -12.27 32.83
C LYS A 242 15.37 -12.36 34.34
N LYS A 243 14.53 -13.07 35.10
CA LYS A 243 14.78 -13.32 36.54
C LYS A 243 16.09 -14.09 36.78
N HIS A 244 16.44 -15.03 35.91
CA HIS A 244 17.70 -15.76 36.02
C HIS A 244 18.89 -14.84 35.77
N LEU A 245 18.86 -14.02 34.71
CA LEU A 245 19.89 -13.03 34.42
C LEU A 245 20.02 -12.00 35.55
N ASP A 246 18.91 -11.46 36.04
CA ASP A 246 18.90 -10.51 37.16
C ASP A 246 19.52 -11.14 38.43
N SER A 247 19.24 -12.44 38.69
CA SER A 247 19.83 -13.18 39.81
C SER A 247 21.34 -13.45 39.63
N GLN A 248 21.80 -13.74 38.42
CA GLN A 248 23.23 -13.93 38.12
C GLN A 248 23.98 -12.59 38.23
N MET A 249 23.40 -11.50 37.72
CA MET A 249 23.98 -10.16 37.81
C MET A 249 24.06 -9.66 39.25
N SER A 250 23.05 -9.95 40.09
CA SER A 250 23.10 -9.65 41.52
C SER A 250 24.25 -10.38 42.23
N LYS A 251 24.43 -11.69 41.95
CA LYS A 251 25.53 -12.48 42.54
C LYS A 251 26.91 -11.99 42.12
N ILE A 252 27.06 -11.50 40.89
CA ILE A 252 28.31 -10.93 40.40
C ILE A 252 28.59 -9.58 41.06
N SER A 253 27.55 -8.76 41.30
CA SER A 253 27.68 -7.49 42.00
C SER A 253 28.04 -7.63 43.48
N ASP A 254 27.67 -8.74 44.12
CA ASP A 254 28.02 -9.02 45.52
C ASP A 254 29.46 -9.59 45.67
N LEU A 255 30.10 -9.98 44.56
CA LEU A 255 31.46 -10.52 44.50
C LEU A 255 32.52 -9.49 44.10
N LEU A 256 32.10 -8.27 43.72
CA LEU A 256 32.94 -7.11 43.41
C LEU A 256 32.86 -6.09 44.55
#